data_AF-A0A924CLQ2-F1
#
_entry.id   AF-A0A924CLQ2-F1
#
_cell.length_a   1.000
_cell.length_b   1.000
_cell.length_c   1.000
_cell.angle_alpha   90.00
_cell.angle_beta   90.00
_cell.angle_gamma   90.00
#
_symmetry.space_group_name_H-M   'P 1'
#
loop_
_entity.id
_entity.type
_entity.pdbx_description
1 polymer ?
#
loop_
_entity_poly.entity_id
_entity_poly.type
_entity_poly.pdbx_seq_one_letter_code
_entity_poly.pdbx_strand_id
1 'polypeptide(L)'
;MSQELVCATTPLGNTPAELIAPTQALLRGFTLSDADDASLQHKQASALPVLADSAAQGLQARQGFRVGSLNLMIRYADGSELTEMPTAHRLPQAPDWLLGMSNLHGMLVPVFDLARYFGLTGAASAKPMMLVLAHGRDAAGIVIDGLPERLRWGVEQETDAATVPDALFDVVDRAVLIGEKLWFDLNCNTLLDRLETALTTSH
;
A
#
# COMPACT_ATOMS: atom_id res chain seq x y z
N MET A 1 67.28 12.96 15.11
CA MET A 1 66.76 13.78 13.99
C MET A 1 66.61 12.86 12.80
N SER A 2 65.40 12.86 12.20
CA SER A 2 65.02 12.37 10.87
C SER A 2 65.06 10.84 10.65
N GLN A 3 63.92 10.15 10.48
CA GLN A 3 63.12 9.96 9.23
C GLN A 3 64.00 9.37 8.11
N GLU A 4 63.67 8.21 7.50
CA GLU A 4 62.50 8.01 6.63
C GLU A 4 61.93 6.59 6.66
N LEU A 5 60.61 6.56 6.54
CA LEU A 5 59.73 5.41 6.36
C LEU A 5 59.48 5.28 4.84
N VAL A 6 59.97 4.22 4.20
CA VAL A 6 59.68 3.97 2.77
C VAL A 6 58.35 3.25 2.66
N CYS A 7 57.28 4.00 2.38
CA CYS A 7 55.98 3.45 2.01
C CYS A 7 56.02 2.96 0.56
N ALA A 8 55.84 1.65 0.36
CA ALA A 8 55.56 1.07 -0.95
C ALA A 8 54.14 1.46 -1.38
N THR A 9 54.01 2.25 -2.44
CA THR A 9 52.75 2.57 -3.10
C THR A 9 52.41 1.52 -4.15
N THR A 10 51.40 0.69 -3.89
CA THR A 10 50.74 -0.13 -4.93
C THR A 10 49.70 0.73 -5.65
N PRO A 11 49.71 0.83 -6.99
CA PRO A 11 48.68 1.60 -7.69
C PRO A 11 47.36 0.80 -7.73
N LEU A 12 46.30 1.37 -7.14
CA LEU A 12 44.92 0.97 -7.40
C LEU A 12 44.59 1.34 -8.86
N GLY A 13 44.49 0.33 -9.72
CA GLY A 13 44.03 0.48 -11.09
C GLY A 13 42.56 0.88 -11.12
N ASN A 14 42.28 2.16 -11.33
CA ASN A 14 40.95 2.62 -11.71
C ASN A 14 40.77 2.38 -13.21
N THR A 15 40.31 1.20 -13.60
CA THR A 15 39.74 0.99 -14.94
C THR A 15 38.42 1.77 -15.00
N PRO A 16 38.22 2.65 -16.00
CA PRO A 16 36.94 3.32 -16.17
C PRO A 16 35.86 2.27 -16.44
N ALA A 17 34.75 2.33 -15.70
CA ALA A 17 33.61 1.44 -15.92
C ALA A 17 33.11 1.64 -17.36
N GLU A 18 33.34 0.65 -18.20
CA GLU A 18 32.98 0.67 -19.61
C GLU A 18 31.45 0.71 -19.72
N LEU A 19 30.92 1.81 -20.27
CA LEU A 19 29.49 2.00 -20.48
C LEU A 19 29.01 1.03 -21.56
N ILE A 20 28.42 -0.07 -21.14
CA ILE A 20 27.79 -1.06 -22.03
C ILE A 20 26.47 -0.52 -22.59
N ALA A 21 26.18 -0.88 -23.84
CA ALA A 21 24.93 -0.49 -24.48
C ALA A 21 23.71 -1.14 -23.79
N PRO A 22 22.55 -0.46 -23.69
CA PRO A 22 21.40 -0.93 -22.91
C PRO A 22 20.90 -2.33 -23.29
N THR A 23 20.97 -2.66 -24.58
CA THR A 23 20.56 -3.96 -25.12
C THR A 23 21.49 -5.08 -24.70
N GLN A 24 22.79 -4.80 -24.52
CA GLN A 24 23.75 -5.79 -24.03
C GLN A 24 23.60 -6.05 -22.54
N ALA A 25 23.16 -5.05 -21.77
CA ALA A 25 22.85 -5.24 -20.34
C ALA A 25 21.67 -6.20 -20.13
N LEU A 26 20.62 -6.10 -20.97
CA LEU A 26 19.44 -6.97 -20.89
C LEU A 26 19.74 -8.45 -21.17
N LEU A 27 20.74 -8.74 -22.01
CA LEU A 27 21.08 -10.11 -22.40
C LEU A 27 21.95 -10.86 -21.40
N ARG A 28 22.56 -10.17 -20.42
CA ARG A 28 23.45 -10.84 -19.47
C ARG A 28 22.75 -11.69 -18.40
N GLY A 29 21.42 -11.61 -18.28
CA GLY A 29 20.69 -12.28 -17.21
C GLY A 29 21.02 -11.66 -15.85
N PHE A 30 20.02 -11.45 -15.00
CA PHE A 30 20.23 -10.90 -13.66
C PHE A 30 20.85 -11.96 -12.74
N THR A 31 22.17 -12.17 -12.85
CA THR A 31 22.95 -12.85 -11.82
C THR A 31 23.81 -11.82 -11.10
N LEU A 32 23.36 -11.42 -9.91
CA LEU A 32 24.21 -10.72 -8.95
C LEU A 32 25.20 -11.76 -8.43
N SER A 33 26.41 -11.78 -9.00
CA SER A 33 27.51 -12.59 -8.51
C SER A 33 28.19 -11.85 -7.37
N ASP A 34 27.91 -12.27 -6.14
CA ASP A 34 28.70 -11.93 -4.96
C ASP A 34 30.05 -12.67 -5.04
N ALA A 35 31.13 -11.93 -5.26
CA ALA A 35 32.53 -12.28 -4.98
C ALA A 35 33.32 -10.95 -5.09
N ASP A 36 34.02 -10.45 -4.08
CA ASP A 36 35.11 -11.12 -3.36
C ASP A 36 35.15 -10.72 -1.87
N ASP A 37 35.18 -11.69 -0.96
CA ASP A 37 36.31 -11.80 0.00
C ASP A 37 36.31 -13.19 0.67
N ALA A 38 37.47 -13.85 0.64
CA ALA A 38 37.67 -15.20 1.16
C ALA A 38 38.64 -15.16 2.34
N SER A 39 38.17 -15.53 3.54
CA SER A 39 38.96 -16.17 4.61
C SER A 39 38.06 -16.80 5.67
N LEU A 40 38.19 -18.13 5.80
CA LEU A 40 37.47 -19.02 6.70
C LEU A 40 37.91 -18.83 8.17
N GLN A 41 36.96 -18.69 9.10
CA GLN A 41 36.76 -19.59 10.26
C GLN A 41 35.86 -18.97 11.35
N HIS A 42 34.95 -19.82 11.84
CA HIS A 42 34.29 -19.78 13.15
C HIS A 42 33.10 -18.80 13.37
N LYS A 43 31.95 -19.44 13.68
CA LYS A 43 30.68 -18.89 14.21
C LYS A 43 29.74 -18.20 13.21
N GLN A 44 29.01 -19.02 12.44
CA GLN A 44 27.79 -18.58 11.77
C GLN A 44 26.64 -18.40 12.78
N ALA A 45 26.31 -17.13 13.03
CA ALA A 45 24.94 -16.61 13.01
C ALA A 45 24.99 -15.07 12.95
N SER A 46 24.12 -14.48 12.12
CA SER A 46 23.86 -13.03 11.89
C SER A 46 24.80 -12.33 10.88
N ALA A 47 24.36 -11.48 9.92
CA ALA A 47 23.03 -11.00 9.55
C ALA A 47 23.03 -10.38 8.12
N LEU A 48 21.98 -10.63 7.35
CA LEU A 48 21.35 -9.63 6.48
C LEU A 48 20.00 -9.32 7.14
N PRO A 49 19.74 -8.11 7.68
CA PRO A 49 18.43 -7.79 8.24
C PRO A 49 17.71 -6.79 7.34
N VAL A 50 17.02 -7.28 6.31
CA VAL A 50 15.85 -6.58 5.75
C VAL A 50 14.86 -7.68 5.36
N LEU A 51 13.67 -7.64 5.95
CA LEU A 51 12.57 -8.63 5.90
C LEU A 51 12.51 -9.70 7.02
N ALA A 52 13.21 -9.51 8.15
CA ALA A 52 13.02 -10.39 9.32
C ALA A 52 13.12 -9.68 10.68
N ASP A 53 12.74 -8.39 10.77
CA ASP A 53 12.77 -7.66 12.06
C ASP A 53 11.44 -6.94 12.38
N SER A 54 10.31 -7.57 12.04
CA SER A 54 8.99 -7.10 12.52
C SER A 54 8.14 -8.20 13.16
N ALA A 55 8.72 -9.39 13.37
CA ALA A 55 8.09 -10.43 14.17
C ALA A 55 8.46 -10.34 15.67
N ALA A 56 9.37 -9.43 16.05
CA ALA A 56 9.89 -9.33 17.41
C ALA A 56 9.18 -8.32 18.32
N GLN A 57 8.21 -7.57 17.81
CA GLN A 57 7.30 -6.74 18.62
C GLN A 57 5.93 -6.82 17.94
N GLY A 58 4.85 -7.05 18.68
CA GLY A 58 3.48 -7.28 18.16
C GLY A 58 2.84 -6.07 17.47
N LEU A 59 3.59 -5.37 16.63
CA LEU A 59 3.18 -4.21 15.85
C LEU A 59 2.40 -4.68 14.63
N GLN A 60 1.16 -4.23 14.53
CA GLN A 60 0.32 -4.39 13.36
C GLN A 60 0.68 -3.34 12.30
N ALA A 61 0.37 -3.62 11.04
CA ALA A 61 0.55 -2.67 9.94
C ALA A 61 -0.63 -2.70 8.98
N ARG A 62 -1.02 -1.51 8.49
CA ARG A 62 -2.09 -1.30 7.51
C ARG A 62 -1.75 -0.17 6.57
N GLN A 63 -2.48 -0.12 5.47
CA GLN A 63 -2.53 1.03 4.58
C GLN A 63 -3.70 1.92 5.00
N GLY A 64 -3.41 3.12 5.48
CA GLY A 64 -4.40 4.13 5.87
C GLY A 64 -4.71 5.08 4.72
N PHE A 65 -5.96 5.50 4.61
CA PHE A 65 -6.40 6.52 3.66
C PHE A 65 -7.64 7.23 4.21
N ARG A 66 -8.01 8.36 3.62
CA ARG A 66 -9.19 9.13 4.05
C ARG A 66 -10.29 9.05 3.01
N VAL A 67 -11.53 8.97 3.48
CA VAL A 67 -12.75 9.07 2.67
C VAL A 67 -13.70 10.02 3.40
N GLY A 68 -13.99 11.17 2.79
CA GLY A 68 -14.76 12.23 3.45
C GLY A 68 -14.12 12.63 4.78
N SER A 69 -14.89 12.59 5.87
CA SER A 69 -14.42 12.88 7.23
C SER A 69 -13.75 11.71 7.95
N LEU A 70 -13.69 10.51 7.37
CA LEU A 70 -13.24 9.30 8.07
C LEU A 70 -11.84 8.85 7.64
N ASN A 71 -11.03 8.46 8.60
CA ASN A 71 -9.76 7.77 8.36
C ASN A 71 -10.01 6.26 8.40
N LEU A 72 -9.77 5.60 7.27
CA LEU A 72 -10.01 4.18 7.07
C LEU A 72 -8.66 3.49 6.85
N MET A 73 -8.58 2.20 7.15
CA MET A 73 -7.39 1.41 6.89
C MET A 73 -7.76 0.03 6.37
N ILE A 74 -6.87 -0.57 5.56
CA ILE A 74 -7.03 -1.92 5.01
C ILE A 74 -5.71 -2.69 5.11
N ARG A 75 -5.78 -4.03 5.01
CA ARG A 75 -4.56 -4.82 4.85
C ARG A 75 -3.93 -4.49 3.50
N TYR A 76 -2.60 -4.47 3.46
CA TYR A 76 -1.88 -4.28 2.20
C TYR A 76 -2.26 -5.32 1.13
N ALA A 77 -2.64 -6.53 1.53
CA ALA A 77 -3.07 -7.57 0.61
C ALA A 77 -4.46 -7.33 -0.01
N ASP A 78 -5.28 -6.47 0.59
CA ASP A 78 -6.63 -6.16 0.10
C ASP A 78 -6.61 -5.07 -0.98
N GLY A 79 -5.59 -4.20 -0.96
CA GLY A 79 -5.34 -3.20 -2.00
C GLY A 79 -4.45 -3.76 -3.10
N SER A 80 -4.87 -3.61 -4.35
CA SER A 80 -4.14 -4.15 -5.51
C SER A 80 -3.44 -3.08 -6.34
N GLU A 81 -4.03 -1.89 -6.43
CA GLU A 81 -3.50 -0.82 -7.26
C GLU A 81 -3.90 0.56 -6.72
N LEU A 82 -3.02 1.55 -6.85
CA LEU A 82 -3.32 2.94 -6.58
C LEU A 82 -3.03 3.75 -7.85
N THR A 83 -4.02 4.48 -8.34
CA THR A 83 -3.91 5.26 -9.57
C THR A 83 -4.61 6.61 -9.44
N GLU A 84 -4.24 7.57 -10.29
CA GLU A 84 -5.02 8.79 -10.42
C GLU A 84 -6.43 8.47 -10.92
N MET A 85 -7.43 9.27 -10.57
CA MET A 85 -8.81 9.03 -10.98
C MET A 85 -8.95 8.89 -12.50
N PRO A 86 -9.21 7.67 -13.02
CA PRO A 86 -9.48 7.48 -14.44
C PRO A 86 -10.91 7.91 -14.78
N THR A 87 -11.22 8.01 -16.07
CA THR A 87 -12.58 8.29 -16.52
C THR A 87 -13.54 7.15 -16.15
N ALA A 88 -14.43 7.42 -15.20
CA ALA A 88 -15.55 6.53 -14.88
C ALA A 88 -16.78 6.88 -15.74
N HIS A 89 -17.28 5.91 -16.49
CA HIS A 89 -18.44 6.05 -17.35
C HIS A 89 -19.70 5.66 -16.58
N ARG A 90 -20.56 6.65 -16.30
CA ARG A 90 -21.80 6.48 -15.54
C ARG A 90 -22.72 5.44 -16.20
N LEU A 91 -23.32 4.58 -15.37
CA LEU A 91 -24.35 3.65 -15.79
C LEU A 91 -25.75 4.31 -15.66
N PRO A 92 -26.68 4.04 -16.59
CA PRO A 92 -28.06 4.52 -16.47
C PRO A 92 -28.72 4.01 -15.18
N GLN A 93 -29.48 4.88 -14.51
CA GLN A 93 -30.21 4.56 -13.27
C GLN A 93 -29.35 4.07 -12.10
N ALA A 94 -28.01 4.12 -12.24
CA ALA A 94 -27.13 3.77 -11.15
C ALA A 94 -27.26 4.78 -10.00
N PRO A 95 -27.13 4.30 -8.75
CA PRO A 95 -27.08 5.18 -7.60
C PRO A 95 -25.88 6.13 -7.71
N ASP A 96 -25.99 7.30 -7.08
CA ASP A 96 -25.01 8.37 -7.20
C ASP A 96 -23.62 8.03 -6.62
N TRP A 97 -23.60 7.09 -5.66
CA TRP A 97 -22.42 6.47 -5.06
C TRP A 97 -21.71 5.46 -5.98
N LEU A 98 -22.35 4.99 -7.06
CA LEU A 98 -21.67 4.28 -8.15
C LEU A 98 -21.29 5.30 -9.23
N LEU A 99 -20.01 5.69 -9.26
CA LEU A 99 -19.49 6.66 -10.22
C LEU A 99 -19.53 6.13 -11.65
N GLY A 100 -19.47 4.81 -11.81
CA GLY A 100 -19.64 4.12 -13.08
C GLY A 100 -18.59 3.03 -13.26
N MET A 101 -18.31 2.71 -14.53
CA MET A 101 -17.30 1.74 -14.93
C MET A 101 -16.04 2.46 -15.43
N SER A 102 -14.88 2.06 -14.95
CA SER A 102 -13.58 2.50 -15.46
C SER A 102 -12.85 1.35 -16.15
N ASN A 103 -12.07 1.67 -17.19
CA ASN A 103 -11.18 0.69 -17.81
C ASN A 103 -9.79 0.77 -17.14
N LEU A 104 -9.41 -0.28 -16.44
CA LEU A 104 -8.11 -0.44 -15.80
C LEU A 104 -7.38 -1.63 -16.41
N HIS A 105 -6.26 -1.38 -17.08
CA HIS A 105 -5.47 -2.44 -17.72
C HIS A 105 -6.27 -3.35 -18.68
N GLY A 106 -7.30 -2.80 -19.35
CA GLY A 106 -8.18 -3.57 -20.26
C GLY A 106 -9.36 -4.26 -19.56
N MET A 107 -9.45 -4.17 -18.23
CA MET A 107 -10.53 -4.72 -17.41
C MET A 107 -11.49 -3.61 -17.00
N LEU A 108 -12.80 -3.87 -17.12
CA LEU A 108 -13.81 -2.96 -16.60
C LEU A 108 -13.97 -3.16 -15.09
N VAL A 109 -13.72 -2.10 -14.33
CA VAL A 109 -13.76 -2.06 -12.87
C VAL A 109 -14.84 -1.06 -12.42
N PRO A 110 -15.80 -1.45 -11.56
CA PRO A 110 -16.76 -0.52 -10.98
C PRO A 110 -16.06 0.45 -10.02
N VAL A 111 -16.45 1.72 -10.06
CA VAL A 111 -15.85 2.77 -9.23
C VAL A 111 -16.88 3.34 -8.27
N PHE A 112 -16.62 3.22 -6.97
CA PHE A 112 -17.51 3.61 -5.89
C PHE A 112 -17.01 4.86 -5.14
N ASP A 113 -17.93 5.77 -4.86
CA ASP A 113 -17.73 6.88 -3.93
C ASP A 113 -18.27 6.46 -2.55
N LEU A 114 -17.36 5.99 -1.70
CA LEU A 114 -17.72 5.54 -0.35
C LEU A 114 -18.19 6.68 0.55
N ALA A 115 -17.80 7.93 0.28
CA ALA A 115 -18.30 9.07 1.04
C ALA A 115 -19.80 9.24 0.79
N ARG A 116 -20.25 9.15 -0.47
CA ARG A 116 -21.68 9.15 -0.80
C ARG A 116 -22.39 7.92 -0.25
N TYR A 117 -21.79 6.74 -0.38
CA TYR A 117 -22.38 5.48 0.05
C TYR A 117 -22.69 5.46 1.55
N PHE A 118 -21.76 5.94 2.38
CA PHE A 118 -21.93 6.01 3.84
C PHE A 118 -22.53 7.35 4.32
N GLY A 119 -22.92 8.26 3.42
CA GLY A 119 -23.45 9.58 3.77
C GLY A 119 -22.46 10.46 4.53
N LEU A 120 -21.16 10.29 4.27
CA LEU A 120 -20.10 11.04 4.93
C LEU A 120 -20.04 12.47 4.40
N THR A 121 -19.84 13.40 5.32
CA THR A 121 -19.54 14.79 4.99
C THR A 121 -18.04 15.02 5.07
N GLY A 122 -17.56 16.15 4.54
CA GLY A 122 -16.14 16.50 4.55
C GLY A 122 -15.65 16.89 3.16
N ALA A 123 -14.94 18.01 3.09
CA ALA A 123 -14.33 18.45 1.85
C ALA A 123 -13.09 17.61 1.55
N ALA A 124 -12.92 17.22 0.29
CA ALA A 124 -11.69 16.63 -0.19
C ALA A 124 -10.52 17.59 0.13
N SER A 125 -9.58 17.15 0.97
CA SER A 125 -8.41 17.96 1.32
C SER A 125 -7.19 17.68 0.44
N ALA A 126 -7.34 16.84 -0.59
CA ALA A 126 -6.28 16.48 -1.53
C ALA A 126 -6.88 16.09 -2.90
N LYS A 127 -6.02 15.96 -3.92
CA LYS A 127 -6.41 15.42 -5.23
C LYS A 127 -6.98 14.00 -5.03
N PRO A 128 -8.18 13.69 -5.54
CA PRO A 128 -8.76 12.37 -5.38
C PRO A 128 -7.95 11.33 -6.16
N MET A 129 -7.81 10.15 -5.56
CA MET A 129 -7.15 8.99 -6.14
C MET A 129 -8.13 7.82 -6.16
N MET A 130 -7.86 6.84 -7.02
CA MET A 130 -8.58 5.57 -7.03
C MET A 130 -7.71 4.50 -6.39
N LEU A 131 -8.19 3.93 -5.28
CA LEU A 131 -7.62 2.72 -4.69
C LEU A 131 -8.44 1.52 -5.17
N VAL A 132 -7.77 0.56 -5.79
CA VAL A 132 -8.41 -0.68 -6.25
C VAL A 132 -8.29 -1.71 -5.15
N LEU A 133 -9.45 -2.25 -4.76
CA LEU A 133 -9.58 -3.36 -3.82
C LEU A 133 -9.71 -4.67 -4.60
N ALA A 134 -9.23 -5.76 -4.00
CA ALA A 134 -9.27 -7.10 -4.58
C ALA A 134 -8.63 -7.17 -5.98
N HIS A 135 -8.82 -8.29 -6.70
CA HIS A 135 -8.17 -8.56 -7.97
C HIS A 135 -9.11 -9.26 -8.96
N GLY A 136 -8.80 -9.12 -10.26
CA GLY A 136 -9.51 -9.83 -11.31
C GLY A 136 -10.99 -9.45 -11.39
N ARG A 137 -11.87 -10.45 -11.34
CA ARG A 137 -13.33 -10.26 -11.48
C ARG A 137 -13.98 -9.60 -10.26
N ASP A 138 -13.35 -9.69 -9.09
CA ASP A 138 -13.86 -9.16 -7.83
C ASP A 138 -13.28 -7.75 -7.56
N ALA A 139 -12.49 -7.22 -8.50
CA ALA A 139 -11.84 -5.92 -8.34
C ALA A 139 -12.85 -4.77 -8.35
N ALA A 140 -12.65 -3.82 -7.44
CA ALA A 140 -13.47 -2.62 -7.31
C ALA A 140 -12.60 -1.40 -7.01
N GLY A 141 -12.86 -0.30 -7.70
CA GLY A 141 -12.23 0.99 -7.41
C GLY A 141 -13.01 1.73 -6.34
N ILE A 142 -12.32 2.26 -5.34
CA ILE A 142 -12.89 3.21 -4.38
C ILE A 142 -12.18 4.56 -4.50
N VAL A 143 -12.95 5.64 -4.43
CA VAL A 143 -12.39 7.00 -4.39
C VAL A 143 -11.86 7.29 -3.00
N ILE A 144 -10.60 7.74 -2.93
CA ILE A 144 -9.95 8.16 -1.69
C ILE A 144 -9.39 9.59 -1.82
N ASP A 145 -9.23 10.24 -0.68
CA ASP A 145 -8.62 11.56 -0.59
C ASP A 145 -7.10 11.45 -0.54
N GLY A 146 -6.44 11.77 -1.66
CA GLY A 146 -4.98 11.83 -1.71
C GLY A 146 -4.30 10.47 -1.65
N LEU A 147 -3.02 10.49 -1.25
CA LEU A 147 -2.20 9.28 -1.20
C LEU A 147 -2.42 8.53 0.11
N PRO A 148 -2.49 7.19 0.09
CA PRO A 148 -2.47 6.37 1.29
C PRO A 148 -1.18 6.53 2.08
N GLU A 149 -1.27 6.33 3.40
CA GLU A 149 -0.14 6.34 4.33
C GLU A 149 0.07 4.97 4.98
N ARG A 150 1.31 4.71 5.41
CA ARG A 150 1.65 3.49 6.14
C ARG A 150 1.35 3.69 7.63
N LEU A 151 0.47 2.86 8.17
CA LEU A 151 0.14 2.85 9.58
C LEU A 151 0.82 1.68 10.28
N ARG A 152 1.27 1.93 11.51
CA ARG A 152 1.78 0.92 12.43
C ARG A 152 1.29 1.22 13.85
N TRP A 153 0.86 0.20 14.57
CA TRP A 153 0.39 0.34 15.95
C TRP A 153 0.62 -0.94 16.76
N GLY A 154 0.75 -0.81 18.09
CA GLY A 154 0.78 -1.92 19.03
C GLY A 154 -0.62 -2.32 19.50
N VAL A 155 -0.79 -3.55 20.02
CA VAL A 155 -2.10 -4.06 20.47
C VAL A 155 -2.74 -3.18 21.55
N GLU A 156 -1.92 -2.49 22.36
CA GLU A 156 -2.38 -1.54 23.38
C GLU A 156 -3.11 -0.29 22.84
N GLN A 157 -3.02 -0.01 21.53
CA GLN A 157 -3.64 1.16 20.89
C GLN A 157 -5.03 0.85 20.30
N GLU A 158 -5.50 -0.39 20.42
CA GLU A 158 -6.86 -0.77 20.03
C GLU A 158 -7.89 -0.14 20.98
N THR A 159 -8.88 0.53 20.41
CA THR A 159 -9.95 1.20 21.15
C THR A 159 -11.22 0.37 21.12
N ASP A 160 -12.12 0.61 22.07
CA ASP A 160 -13.45 -0.02 22.05
C ASP A 160 -14.24 0.41 20.81
N ALA A 161 -14.96 -0.55 20.21
CA ALA A 161 -15.73 -0.40 18.96
C ALA A 161 -16.88 0.63 19.06
N ALA A 162 -17.17 1.13 20.26
CA ALA A 162 -18.22 2.13 20.53
C ALA A 162 -18.05 3.49 19.82
N THR A 163 -16.96 3.70 19.08
CA THR A 163 -16.72 4.93 18.29
C THR A 163 -16.96 4.73 16.79
N VAL A 164 -17.37 3.53 16.35
CA VAL A 164 -17.67 3.25 14.94
C VAL A 164 -19.01 3.91 14.57
N PRO A 165 -19.06 4.77 13.54
CA PRO A 165 -20.33 5.30 13.04
C PRO A 165 -21.26 4.16 12.60
N ASP A 166 -22.57 4.25 12.88
CA ASP A 166 -23.56 3.22 12.51
C ASP A 166 -23.47 2.78 11.04
N ALA A 167 -23.12 3.71 10.15
CA ALA A 167 -22.93 3.44 8.73
C ALA A 167 -21.86 2.37 8.44
N LEU A 168 -20.85 2.24 9.32
CA LEU A 168 -19.68 1.38 9.15
C LEU A 168 -19.71 0.10 10.00
N PHE A 169 -20.71 -0.08 10.88
CA PHE A 169 -20.67 -1.09 11.94
C PHE A 169 -20.33 -2.50 11.45
N ASP A 170 -20.92 -2.95 10.34
CA ASP A 170 -20.69 -4.31 9.81
C ASP A 170 -19.44 -4.45 8.93
N VAL A 171 -18.82 -3.34 8.52
CA VAL A 171 -17.68 -3.34 7.57
C VAL A 171 -16.36 -2.99 8.26
N VAL A 172 -16.35 -2.82 9.58
CA VAL A 172 -15.17 -2.46 10.37
C VAL A 172 -14.88 -3.56 11.39
N ASP A 173 -13.68 -4.13 11.33
CA ASP A 173 -13.24 -5.16 12.27
C ASP A 173 -12.82 -4.55 13.62
N ARG A 174 -12.26 -3.33 13.62
CA ARG A 174 -11.79 -2.62 14.83
C ARG A 174 -11.56 -1.13 14.60
N ALA A 175 -11.49 -0.37 15.70
CA ALA A 175 -11.06 1.03 15.71
C ALA A 175 -9.75 1.20 16.49
N VAL A 176 -8.82 2.02 15.97
CA VAL A 176 -7.47 2.21 16.52
C VAL A 176 -7.15 3.69 16.60
N LEU A 177 -6.64 4.16 17.74
CA LEU A 177 -6.15 5.52 17.89
C LEU A 177 -4.65 5.57 17.60
N ILE A 178 -4.27 6.18 16.48
CA ILE A 178 -2.87 6.32 16.06
C ILE A 178 -2.54 7.81 16.01
N GLY A 179 -1.69 8.26 16.92
CA GLY A 179 -1.48 9.69 17.19
C GLY A 179 -2.75 10.32 17.76
N GLU A 180 -3.28 11.34 17.09
CA GLU A 180 -4.53 12.02 17.47
C GLU A 180 -5.71 11.68 16.55
N LYS A 181 -5.52 10.69 15.65
CA LYS A 181 -6.54 10.31 14.68
C LYS A 181 -7.11 8.94 15.02
N LEU A 182 -8.43 8.86 15.01
CA LEU A 182 -9.14 7.60 15.05
C LEU A 182 -9.19 7.00 13.64
N TRP A 183 -8.86 5.72 13.56
CA TRP A 183 -8.84 4.95 12.33
C TRP A 183 -9.71 3.70 12.44
N PHE A 184 -10.38 3.34 11.34
CA PHE A 184 -11.25 2.17 11.27
C PHE A 184 -10.67 1.12 10.31
N ASP A 185 -10.40 -0.09 10.82
CA ASP A 185 -9.89 -1.22 10.03
C ASP A 185 -11.03 -1.87 9.26
N LEU A 186 -11.06 -1.67 7.94
CA LEU A 186 -12.12 -2.13 7.07
C LEU A 186 -11.94 -3.62 6.72
N ASN A 187 -13.04 -4.35 6.82
CA ASN A 187 -13.18 -5.65 6.20
C ASN A 187 -13.56 -5.49 4.73
N CYS A 188 -12.56 -5.57 3.83
CA CYS A 188 -12.79 -5.35 2.40
C CYS A 188 -13.77 -6.35 1.79
N ASN A 189 -13.81 -7.60 2.24
CA ASN A 189 -14.74 -8.59 1.72
C ASN A 189 -16.18 -8.19 2.07
N THR A 190 -16.44 -7.91 3.34
CA THR A 190 -17.77 -7.48 3.79
C THR A 190 -18.20 -6.16 3.15
N LEU A 191 -17.27 -5.23 2.93
CA LEU A 191 -17.54 -4.00 2.19
C LEU A 191 -18.01 -4.30 0.76
N LEU A 192 -17.31 -5.16 0.02
CA LEU A 192 -17.64 -5.50 -1.36
C LEU A 192 -18.97 -6.25 -1.45
N ASP A 193 -19.20 -7.24 -0.58
CA ASP A 193 -20.48 -7.97 -0.51
C ASP A 193 -21.66 -7.03 -0.24
N ARG A 194 -21.45 -6.03 0.63
CA ARG A 194 -22.47 -5.03 0.97
C ARG A 194 -22.75 -4.09 -0.20
N LEU A 195 -21.72 -3.65 -0.94
CA LEU A 195 -21.89 -2.84 -2.14
C LEU A 195 -22.65 -3.62 -3.24
N GLU A 196 -22.32 -4.89 -3.44
CA GLU A 196 -23.01 -5.77 -4.39
C GLU A 196 -24.49 -5.94 -4.00
N THR A 197 -24.76 -6.20 -2.72
CA THR A 197 -26.13 -6.31 -2.19
C THR A 197 -26.92 -5.02 -2.39
N ALA A 198 -26.29 -3.86 -2.19
CA ALA A 198 -26.92 -2.56 -2.41
C ALA A 198 -27.26 -2.32 -3.90
N LEU A 199 -26.41 -2.77 -4.83
CA LEU A 199 -26.69 -2.67 -6.26
C LEU A 199 -27.85 -3.57 -6.71
N THR A 200 -27.97 -4.75 -6.13
CA THR A 200 -29.03 -5.72 -6.49
C THR A 200 -30.38 -5.39 -5.88
N THR A 201 -30.41 -4.68 -4.74
CA THR A 201 -31.65 -4.30 -4.05
C THR A 201 -32.24 -2.98 -4.55
N SER A 202 -31.48 -2.19 -5.31
CA SER A 202 -31.89 -0.85 -5.75
C SER A 202 -32.82 -0.84 -6.99
N HIS A 203 -33.49 -1.96 -7.30
CA HIS A 203 -34.41 -2.14 -8.44
C HIS A 203 -35.84 -2.45 -8.01
#